data_AF-A0A383EWR9-F1
#
_entry.id   AF-A0A383EWR9-F1
#
_cell.length_a   1.000
_cell.length_b   1.000
_cell.length_c   1.000
_cell.angle_alpha   90.00
_cell.angle_beta   90.00
_cell.angle_gamma   90.00
#
_symmetry.space_group_name_H-M   'P 1'
#
loop_
_entity.id
_entity.type
_entity.pdbx_description
1 polymer ?
#
loop_
_entity_poly.entity_id
_entity_poly.type
_entity_poly.pdbx_seq_one_letter_code
_entity_poly.pdbx_strand_id
1 'polypeptide(L)'
;MYPIILIGGFGRSGTGAIHQLLRAHDEIYALPHYEFRLLTDPDGLLSLKSAIVDNWNIFQADFALDRFINIYNSLGNHYRGPYVRSNFKKYFDDSYNKALYQFLDELGIIEYNGLWAGKNTLIQKVILKMTNQKKMLIGNPKIRYCKNINQNSFYKATQHLMQNMHQKCMLKNDKS
;
A
#
# COMPACT_ATOMS: atom_id res chain seq x y z
N MET A 1 17.61 11.88 8.83
CA MET A 1 16.80 10.80 8.20
C MET A 1 17.31 9.49 8.76
N TYR A 2 16.44 8.68 9.37
CA TYR A 2 16.86 7.38 9.91
C TYR A 2 17.00 6.37 8.77
N PRO A 3 18.08 5.57 8.75
CA PRO A 3 18.21 4.48 7.78
C PRO A 3 17.17 3.39 8.07
N ILE A 4 16.64 2.78 7.01
CA ILE A 4 15.73 1.64 7.11
C ILE A 4 16.51 0.38 6.75
N ILE A 5 16.47 -0.62 7.63
CA ILE A 5 17.08 -1.93 7.40
C ILE A 5 16.00 -2.90 6.96
N LEU A 6 16.17 -3.49 5.77
CA LEU A 6 15.31 -4.55 5.26
C LEU A 6 16.08 -5.88 5.36
N ILE A 7 15.48 -6.85 6.05
CA ILE A 7 16.04 -8.20 6.18
C ILE A 7 15.37 -9.07 5.11
N GLY A 8 16.16 -9.55 4.16
CA GLY A 8 15.71 -10.47 3.10
C GLY A 8 16.32 -11.86 3.25
N GLY A 9 15.62 -12.88 2.79
CA GLY A 9 16.11 -14.26 2.76
C GLY A 9 15.01 -15.24 2.37
N PHE A 10 15.39 -16.49 2.11
CA PHE A 10 14.43 -17.56 1.87
C PHE A 10 13.61 -17.87 3.12
N GLY A 11 12.42 -18.45 2.95
CA GLY A 11 11.63 -18.93 4.09
C GLY A 11 12.45 -19.90 4.95
N ARG A 12 12.43 -19.69 6.28
CA ARG A 12 13.16 -20.50 7.27
C ARG A 12 14.69 -20.47 7.14
N SER A 13 15.26 -19.42 6.54
CA SER A 13 16.72 -19.22 6.42
C SER A 13 17.41 -18.57 7.61
N GLY A 14 16.68 -18.31 8.71
CA GLY A 14 17.22 -17.66 9.91
C GLY A 14 17.05 -16.13 9.94
N THR A 15 16.34 -15.52 8.98
CA THR A 15 16.00 -14.07 9.00
C THR A 15 15.32 -13.62 10.29
N GLY A 16 14.50 -14.49 10.89
CA GLY A 16 13.88 -14.23 12.20
C GLY A 16 14.87 -14.15 13.37
N ALA A 17 15.99 -14.88 13.32
CA ALA A 17 17.05 -14.80 14.32
C ALA A 17 17.84 -13.49 14.17
N ILE A 18 18.15 -13.08 12.93
CA ILE A 18 18.76 -11.77 12.63
C ILE A 18 17.84 -10.64 13.11
N HIS A 19 16.54 -10.74 12.85
CA HIS A 19 15.57 -9.76 13.32
C HIS A 19 15.55 -9.64 14.85
N GLN A 20 15.58 -10.77 15.57
CA GLN A 20 15.65 -10.76 17.04
C GLN A 20 16.98 -10.17 17.55
N LEU A 21 18.10 -10.50 16.91
CA LEU A 21 19.41 -9.94 17.25
C LEU A 21 19.44 -8.43 17.08
N LEU A 22 18.96 -7.91 15.94
CA LEU A 22 18.89 -6.47 15.68
C LEU A 22 17.92 -5.77 16.63
N ARG A 23 16.79 -6.40 16.95
CA ARG A 23 15.82 -5.87 17.92
C ARG A 23 16.38 -5.72 19.34
N ALA A 24 17.42 -6.46 19.69
CA ALA A 24 18.06 -6.38 21.02
C ALA A 24 19.01 -5.18 21.15
N HIS A 25 19.29 -4.46 20.06
CA HIS A 25 20.15 -3.28 20.08
C HIS A 25 19.33 -2.03 20.43
N ASP A 26 19.77 -1.25 21.42
CA ASP A 26 19.00 -0.11 21.97
C ASP A 26 18.65 0.96 20.92
N GLU A 27 19.55 1.17 19.94
CA GLU A 27 19.34 2.13 18.85
C GLU A 27 18.45 1.61 17.70
N ILE A 28 17.99 0.36 17.74
CA ILE A 28 17.22 -0.25 16.65
C ILE A 28 15.77 -0.47 17.06
N TYR A 29 14.86 0.22 16.36
CA TYR A 29 13.45 -0.11 16.41
C TYR A 29 13.12 -1.24 15.41
N ALA A 30 12.62 -2.37 15.92
CA ALA A 30 12.17 -3.49 15.10
C ALA A 30 10.68 -3.79 15.35
N LEU A 31 9.94 -4.07 14.27
CA LEU A 31 8.52 -4.40 14.36
C LEU A 31 8.30 -5.73 15.08
N PRO A 32 7.38 -5.82 16.05
CA PRO A 32 7.43 -6.91 17.02
C PRO A 32 6.94 -8.27 16.49
N HIS A 33 6.02 -8.31 15.51
CA HIS A 33 5.28 -9.53 15.16
C HIS A 33 5.00 -9.75 13.67
N TYR A 34 5.28 -8.79 12.79
CA TYR A 34 4.94 -8.89 11.37
C TYR A 34 6.07 -8.41 10.48
N GLU A 35 6.40 -9.24 9.49
CA GLU A 35 7.20 -8.83 8.35
C GLU A 35 6.48 -7.69 7.62
N PHE A 36 7.23 -6.65 7.27
CA PHE A 36 6.68 -5.52 6.54
C PHE A 36 6.48 -5.88 5.06
N ARG A 37 5.31 -6.43 4.76
CA ARG A 37 4.97 -7.06 3.47
C ARG A 37 4.61 -6.09 2.35
N LEU A 38 4.42 -4.80 2.65
CA LEU A 38 3.98 -3.80 1.68
C LEU A 38 4.96 -3.63 0.50
N LEU A 39 6.25 -3.92 0.70
CA LEU A 39 7.26 -3.73 -0.33
C LEU A 39 7.20 -4.81 -1.42
N THR A 40 7.21 -6.07 -1.01
CA THR A 40 7.53 -7.22 -1.88
C THR A 40 6.36 -8.12 -2.21
N ASP A 41 5.32 -8.16 -1.38
CA ASP A 41 4.19 -9.04 -1.63
C ASP A 41 3.43 -8.61 -2.90
N PRO A 42 2.71 -9.53 -3.57
CA PRO A 42 1.89 -9.18 -4.73
C PRO A 42 0.97 -7.99 -4.41
N ASP A 43 0.83 -7.07 -5.35
CA ASP A 43 0.09 -5.80 -5.19
C ASP A 43 0.73 -4.78 -4.23
N GLY A 44 1.90 -5.07 -3.67
CA GLY A 44 2.73 -4.11 -2.96
C GLY A 44 3.42 -3.07 -3.85
N LEU A 45 4.39 -2.34 -3.28
CA LEU A 45 5.08 -1.24 -3.95
C LEU A 45 5.82 -1.66 -5.23
N LEU A 46 6.44 -2.84 -5.26
CA LEU A 46 7.10 -3.33 -6.47
C LEU A 46 6.11 -3.61 -7.60
N SER A 47 4.93 -4.17 -7.27
CA SER A 47 3.85 -4.38 -8.24
C SER A 47 3.30 -3.05 -8.75
N LEU A 48 3.15 -2.07 -7.87
CA LEU A 48 2.70 -0.73 -8.23
C LEU A 48 3.72 -0.02 -9.14
N LYS A 49 5.01 -0.04 -8.79
CA LYS A 49 6.11 0.52 -9.61
C LYS A 49 6.07 -0.05 -11.03
N SER A 50 5.99 -1.38 -11.14
CA SER A 50 5.92 -2.05 -12.43
C SER A 50 4.75 -1.55 -13.28
N ALA A 51 3.61 -1.29 -12.66
CA ALA A 51 2.39 -0.83 -13.35
C ALA A 51 2.37 0.66 -13.71
N ILE A 52 2.94 1.55 -12.88
CA ILE A 52 2.81 3.00 -13.06
C ILE A 52 4.09 3.69 -13.54
N VAL A 53 5.22 2.98 -13.52
CA VAL A 53 6.53 3.44 -13.98
C VAL A 53 6.98 2.62 -15.20
N ASP A 54 7.12 1.30 -15.03
CA ASP A 54 7.82 0.47 -16.02
C ASP A 54 6.91 0.11 -17.22
N ASN A 55 5.63 -0.18 -16.96
CA ASN A 55 4.65 -0.65 -17.95
C ASN A 55 3.38 0.21 -17.94
N TRP A 56 3.56 1.54 -17.92
CA TRP A 56 2.44 2.46 -17.74
C TRP A 56 1.40 2.38 -18.86
N ASN A 57 0.13 2.18 -18.46
CA ASN A 57 -1.05 2.54 -19.23
C ASN A 57 -2.19 2.85 -18.27
N ILE A 58 -3.18 3.62 -18.74
CA ILE A 58 -4.25 4.14 -17.90
C ILE A 58 -5.07 3.05 -17.19
N PHE A 59 -5.35 1.94 -17.87
CA PHE A 59 -6.13 0.84 -17.32
C PHE A 59 -5.31 0.13 -16.22
N GLN A 60 -4.11 -0.31 -16.55
CA GLN A 60 -3.23 -1.04 -15.64
C GLN A 60 -2.89 -0.22 -14.40
N ALA A 61 -2.63 1.08 -14.56
CA ALA A 61 -2.35 1.98 -13.44
C ALA A 61 -3.53 2.04 -12.46
N ASP A 62 -4.76 2.23 -12.96
CA ASP A 62 -5.96 2.25 -12.14
C ASP A 62 -6.18 0.94 -11.38
N PHE A 63 -6.05 -0.20 -12.07
CA PHE A 63 -6.16 -1.52 -11.42
C PHE A 63 -5.06 -1.75 -10.38
N ALA A 64 -3.81 -1.35 -10.65
CA ALA A 64 -2.71 -1.51 -9.71
C ALA A 64 -2.85 -0.61 -8.48
N LEU A 65 -3.33 0.63 -8.64
CA LEU A 65 -3.61 1.54 -7.54
C LEU A 65 -4.70 0.99 -6.62
N ASP A 66 -5.78 0.44 -7.19
CA ASP A 66 -6.83 -0.21 -6.40
C ASP A 66 -6.30 -1.38 -5.59
N ARG A 67 -5.51 -2.26 -6.22
CA ARG A 67 -4.94 -3.42 -5.53
C ARG A 67 -3.93 -3.01 -4.45
N PHE A 68 -3.11 -1.99 -4.72
CA PHE A 68 -2.19 -1.42 -3.76
C PHE A 68 -2.90 -0.81 -2.54
N ILE A 69 -3.95 -0.01 -2.77
CA ILE A 69 -4.75 0.57 -1.68
C ILE A 69 -5.44 -0.54 -0.88
N ASN A 70 -5.92 -1.59 -1.55
CA ASN A 70 -6.53 -2.73 -0.88
C ASN A 70 -5.53 -3.47 0.01
N ILE A 71 -4.35 -3.83 -0.50
CA ILE A 71 -3.34 -4.52 0.32
C ILE A 71 -2.86 -3.65 1.48
N TYR A 72 -2.67 -2.36 1.25
CA TYR A 72 -2.32 -1.39 2.30
C TYR A 72 -3.37 -1.39 3.43
N ASN A 73 -4.65 -1.32 3.05
CA ASN A 73 -5.76 -1.34 4.00
C ASN A 73 -5.89 -2.67 4.72
N SER A 74 -5.57 -3.79 4.06
CA SER A 74 -5.59 -5.12 4.67
C SER A 74 -4.46 -5.32 5.66
N LEU A 75 -3.25 -4.88 5.34
CA LEU A 75 -2.12 -4.91 6.26
C LEU A 75 -2.34 -4.00 7.48
N GLY A 76 -3.12 -2.93 7.32
CA GLY A 76 -3.52 -2.01 8.39
C GLY A 76 -4.71 -2.47 9.23
N ASN A 77 -5.36 -3.59 8.92
CA ASN A 77 -6.60 -3.99 9.58
C ASN A 77 -6.65 -5.50 9.86
N HIS A 78 -6.74 -5.83 11.15
CA HIS A 78 -6.76 -7.20 11.67
C HIS A 78 -7.81 -8.11 11.02
N TYR A 79 -8.93 -7.54 10.56
CA TYR A 79 -10.08 -8.27 10.04
C TYR A 79 -10.18 -8.28 8.51
N ARG A 80 -9.15 -7.78 7.80
CA ARG A 80 -9.17 -7.71 6.33
C ARG A 80 -8.20 -8.70 5.70
N GLY A 81 -8.73 -9.55 4.82
CA GLY A 81 -7.91 -10.44 3.99
C GLY A 81 -7.12 -9.67 2.92
N PRO A 82 -6.01 -10.23 2.39
CA PRO A 82 -5.51 -11.57 2.70
C PRO A 82 -4.69 -11.64 4.01
N TYR A 83 -4.30 -10.50 4.60
CA TYR A 83 -3.45 -10.43 5.79
C TYR A 83 -4.26 -10.34 7.09
N VAL A 84 -5.11 -11.33 7.33
CA VAL A 84 -5.84 -11.44 8.60
C VAL A 84 -4.83 -11.50 9.74
N ARG A 85 -5.15 -10.82 10.84
CA ARG A 85 -4.31 -10.59 12.01
C ARG A 85 -3.23 -9.50 11.90
N SER A 86 -2.88 -9.06 10.69
CA SER A 86 -2.01 -7.89 10.52
C SER A 86 -2.69 -6.62 11.03
N ASN A 87 -1.98 -5.73 11.71
CA ASN A 87 -2.55 -4.46 12.16
C ASN A 87 -1.49 -3.37 12.28
N PHE A 88 -0.92 -2.97 11.15
CA PHE A 88 0.06 -1.87 11.13
C PHE A 88 -0.51 -0.55 11.64
N LYS A 89 -1.82 -0.31 11.48
CA LYS A 89 -2.48 0.87 12.04
C LYS A 89 -2.37 0.93 13.57
N LYS A 90 -2.37 -0.21 14.28
CA LYS A 90 -2.15 -0.23 15.74
C LYS A 90 -0.74 0.26 16.12
N TYR A 91 0.26 -0.01 15.30
CA TYR A 91 1.66 0.34 15.59
C TYR A 91 2.00 1.77 15.16
N PHE A 92 1.52 2.18 13.99
CA PHE A 92 1.82 3.48 13.39
C PHE A 92 0.73 4.54 13.63
N ASP A 93 -0.41 4.14 14.19
CA ASP A 93 -1.53 5.02 14.52
C ASP A 93 -2.02 5.80 13.29
N ASP A 94 -2.51 7.04 13.47
CA ASP A 94 -2.93 7.93 12.38
C ASP A 94 -1.85 8.18 11.31
N SER A 95 -0.57 8.04 11.65
CA SER A 95 0.53 8.20 10.68
C SER A 95 0.45 7.17 9.55
N TYR A 96 -0.13 6.00 9.80
CA TYR A 96 -0.38 4.99 8.77
C TYR A 96 -1.26 5.56 7.65
N ASN A 97 -2.44 6.08 7.96
CA ASN A 97 -3.36 6.55 6.92
C ASN A 97 -2.86 7.85 6.27
N LYS A 98 -2.26 8.75 7.07
CA LYS A 98 -1.69 10.00 6.55
C LYS A 98 -0.58 9.75 5.53
N ALA A 99 0.30 8.78 5.79
CA ALA A 99 1.37 8.42 4.88
C ALA A 99 0.84 7.91 3.53
N LEU A 100 -0.25 7.12 3.52
CA LEU A 100 -0.89 6.70 2.27
C LEU A 100 -1.43 7.89 1.48
N TYR A 101 -2.18 8.79 2.13
CA TYR A 101 -2.77 9.93 1.41
C TYR A 101 -1.70 10.87 0.84
N GLN A 102 -0.64 11.15 1.60
CA GLN A 102 0.51 11.92 1.11
C GLN A 102 1.20 11.22 -0.06
N PHE A 103 1.39 9.89 0.02
CA PHE A 103 1.97 9.13 -1.07
C PHE A 103 1.15 9.22 -2.36
N LEU A 104 -0.18 9.07 -2.27
CA LEU A 104 -1.06 9.21 -3.44
C LEU A 104 -1.07 10.65 -4.00
N ASP A 105 -1.00 11.65 -3.13
CA ASP A 105 -0.89 13.06 -3.55
C ASP A 105 0.44 13.34 -4.27
N GLU A 106 1.56 12.85 -3.74
CA GLU A 106 2.90 12.98 -4.35
C GLU A 106 3.00 12.28 -5.72
N LEU A 107 2.29 11.16 -5.88
CA LEU A 107 2.17 10.49 -7.18
C LEU A 107 1.24 11.23 -8.16
N GLY A 108 0.50 12.25 -7.69
CA GLY A 108 -0.45 13.02 -8.48
C GLY A 108 -1.67 12.20 -8.90
N ILE A 109 -2.17 11.34 -8.01
CA ILE A 109 -3.33 10.51 -8.29
C ILE A 109 -4.60 11.38 -8.29
N ILE A 110 -5.36 11.30 -9.39
CA ILE A 110 -6.66 11.97 -9.53
C ILE A 110 -7.75 10.90 -9.52
N GLU A 111 -8.81 11.11 -8.74
CA GLU A 111 -9.98 10.23 -8.71
C GLU A 111 -11.16 10.89 -9.43
N TYR A 112 -11.86 10.15 -10.28
CA TYR A 112 -13.12 10.58 -10.88
C TYR A 112 -14.14 9.44 -10.94
N ASN A 113 -15.43 9.81 -10.98
CA ASN A 113 -16.51 8.82 -11.08
C ASN A 113 -16.55 8.21 -12.48
N GLY A 114 -16.36 6.90 -12.58
CA GLY A 114 -16.32 6.21 -13.86
C GLY A 114 -16.17 4.70 -13.72
N LEU A 115 -16.33 3.99 -14.83
CA LEU A 115 -16.16 2.52 -14.90
C LEU A 115 -15.38 2.12 -16.14
N TRP A 116 -14.35 1.30 -15.94
CA TRP A 116 -13.75 0.55 -17.03
C TRP A 116 -14.56 -0.70 -17.36
N ALA A 117 -14.62 -1.03 -18.65
CA ALA A 117 -14.99 -2.37 -19.08
C ALA A 117 -13.97 -3.36 -18.48
N GLY A 118 -14.44 -4.28 -17.62
CA GLY A 118 -13.59 -5.25 -16.93
C GLY A 118 -13.44 -5.04 -15.42
N LYS A 119 -13.70 -3.84 -14.87
CA LYS A 119 -13.84 -3.64 -13.41
C LYS A 119 -15.20 -4.10 -12.88
N ASN A 120 -16.20 -4.22 -13.76
CA ASN A 120 -17.56 -4.55 -13.36
C ASN A 120 -17.67 -6.02 -12.93
N THR A 121 -18.15 -6.26 -11.71
CA THR A 121 -18.53 -7.61 -11.27
C THR A 121 -19.72 -8.14 -12.08
N LEU A 122 -19.91 -9.47 -12.09
CA LEU A 122 -21.10 -10.08 -12.73
C LEU A 122 -22.40 -9.49 -12.17
N ILE A 123 -22.46 -9.26 -10.86
CA ILE A 123 -23.60 -8.62 -10.18
C ILE A 123 -23.82 -7.21 -10.72
N GLN A 124 -22.77 -6.39 -10.82
CA GLN A 124 -22.88 -5.04 -11.38
C GLN A 124 -23.36 -5.05 -12.83
N LYS A 125 -22.92 -6.02 -13.65
CA LYS A 125 -23.41 -6.20 -15.02
C LYS A 125 -24.89 -6.56 -15.06
N VAL A 126 -25.33 -7.46 -14.17
CA VAL A 126 -26.73 -7.86 -14.03
C VAL A 126 -27.58 -6.66 -13.59
N ILE A 127 -27.15 -5.88 -12.59
CA ILE A 127 -27.82 -4.65 -12.14
C ILE A 127 -27.92 -3.66 -13.30
N LEU A 128 -26.82 -3.34 -13.98
CA LEU A 128 -26.83 -2.44 -15.13
C LEU A 128 -27.79 -2.90 -16.23
N LYS A 129 -27.90 -4.21 -16.48
CA LYS A 129 -28.85 -4.75 -17.47
C LYS A 129 -30.29 -4.57 -17.02
N MET A 130 -30.60 -4.87 -15.75
CA MET A 130 -31.94 -4.72 -15.18
C MET A 130 -32.37 -3.25 -15.08
N THR A 131 -31.42 -2.32 -14.99
CA THR A 131 -31.71 -0.90 -14.77
C THR A 131 -31.65 -0.04 -16.03
N ASN A 132 -31.66 -0.64 -17.22
CA ASN A 132 -31.44 0.06 -18.50
C ASN A 132 -30.17 0.93 -18.48
N GLN A 133 -29.07 0.36 -17.98
CA GLN A 133 -27.75 0.98 -17.90
C GLN A 133 -27.67 2.24 -17.03
N LYS A 134 -28.62 2.43 -16.10
CA LYS A 134 -28.55 3.51 -15.10
C LYS A 134 -27.38 3.26 -14.13
N LYS A 135 -26.22 3.85 -14.45
CA LYS A 135 -24.96 3.71 -13.70
C LYS A 135 -25.04 4.17 -12.24
N MET A 136 -25.99 5.04 -11.90
CA MET A 136 -26.19 5.50 -10.52
C MET A 136 -26.51 4.36 -9.53
N LEU A 137 -27.03 3.22 -10.01
CA LEU A 137 -27.47 2.09 -9.18
C LEU A 137 -26.36 1.06 -8.89
N ILE A 138 -25.19 1.17 -9.51
CA ILE A 138 -23.99 0.38 -9.18
C ILE A 138 -23.02 1.12 -8.24
N GLY A 139 -23.47 2.26 -7.69
CA GLY A 139 -22.67 3.16 -6.87
C GLY A 139 -21.92 4.20 -7.70
N ASN A 140 -20.98 4.90 -7.05
CA ASN A 140 -20.01 5.82 -7.67
C ASN A 140 -18.62 5.16 -7.72
N PRO A 141 -18.42 4.17 -8.60
CA PRO A 141 -17.12 3.56 -8.81
C PRO A 141 -16.11 4.63 -9.22
N LYS A 142 -14.93 4.55 -8.63
CA LYS A 142 -13.86 5.50 -8.85
C LYS A 142 -12.85 4.90 -9.82
N ILE A 143 -12.51 5.67 -10.84
CA ILE A 143 -11.31 5.44 -11.64
C ILE A 143 -10.21 6.34 -11.05
N ARG A 144 -9.04 5.75 -10.86
CA ARG A 144 -7.82 6.44 -10.44
C ARG A 144 -6.92 6.64 -11.65
N TYR A 145 -6.55 7.88 -11.88
CA TYR A 145 -5.63 8.27 -12.93
C TYR A 145 -4.32 8.75 -12.33
N CYS A 146 -3.21 8.35 -12.94
CA CYS A 146 -1.92 8.99 -12.75
C CYS A 146 -1.27 9.24 -14.10
N LYS A 147 -0.53 10.35 -14.20
CA LYS A 147 0.42 10.55 -15.31
C LYS A 147 1.50 9.46 -15.26
N ASN A 148 2.19 9.23 -16.37
CA ASN A 148 3.37 8.37 -16.35
C ASN A 148 4.41 8.95 -15.36
N ILE A 149 4.73 8.17 -14.32
CA ILE A 149 5.61 8.59 -13.22
C ILE A 149 7.01 8.08 -13.52
N ASN A 150 8.01 8.95 -13.48
CA ASN A 150 9.39 8.49 -13.62
C ASN A 150 9.87 7.76 -12.35
N GLN A 151 10.89 6.93 -12.52
CA GLN A 151 11.44 6.10 -11.45
C GLN A 151 11.91 6.91 -10.23
N ASN A 152 12.56 8.06 -10.44
CA ASN A 152 13.09 8.88 -9.34
C ASN A 152 11.97 9.50 -8.49
N SER A 153 10.90 9.99 -9.13
CA SER A 153 9.72 10.49 -8.44
C SER A 153 9.03 9.38 -7.64
N PHE A 154 8.91 8.18 -8.20
CA PHE A 154 8.35 7.04 -7.48
C PHE A 154 9.18 6.63 -6.26
N TYR A 155 10.51 6.59 -6.40
CA TYR A 155 11.41 6.28 -5.29
C TYR A 155 11.35 7.32 -4.19
N LYS A 156 11.33 8.61 -4.55
CA LYS A 156 11.17 9.70 -3.58
C LYS A 156 9.85 9.57 -2.81
N ALA A 157 8.73 9.37 -3.51
CA ALA A 157 7.43 9.17 -2.88
C ALA A 157 7.41 7.93 -1.98
N THR A 158 8.05 6.84 -2.41
CA THR A 158 8.16 5.61 -1.61
C THR A 158 8.99 5.83 -0.33
N GLN A 159 10.09 6.59 -0.42
CA GLN A 159 10.89 6.95 0.74
C GLN A 159 10.07 7.78 1.74
N HIS A 160 9.33 8.78 1.26
CA HIS A 160 8.44 9.58 2.11
C HIS A 160 7.33 8.74 2.72
N LEU A 161 6.71 7.82 1.97
CA LEU A 161 5.72 6.88 2.49
C LEU A 161 6.27 6.11 3.70
N MET A 162 7.46 5.51 3.57
CA MET A 162 8.07 4.75 4.65
C MET A 162 8.40 5.66 5.84
N GLN A 163 8.95 6.84 5.61
CA GLN A 163 9.32 7.78 6.68
C GLN A 163 8.10 8.27 7.45
N ASN A 164 7.08 8.74 6.74
CA ASN A 164 5.88 9.31 7.33
C ASN A 164 5.09 8.25 8.11
N MET A 165 5.10 7.01 7.62
CA MET A 165 4.50 5.87 8.34
C MET A 165 5.22 5.59 9.67
N HIS A 166 6.55 5.60 9.69
CA HIS A 166 7.33 5.21 10.86
C HIS A 166 7.67 6.36 11.82
N GLN A 167 7.34 7.62 11.46
CA GLN A 167 7.73 8.82 12.21
C GLN A 167 7.40 8.73 13.71
N LYS A 168 6.22 8.24 14.09
CA LYS A 168 5.82 8.11 15.50
C LYS A 168 6.60 7.01 16.25
N CYS A 169 7.00 5.93 15.57
CA CYS A 169 7.83 4.89 16.17
C CYS A 169 9.22 5.42 16.50
N MET A 170 9.81 6.21 15.58
CA MET A 170 11.12 6.83 15.78
C MET A 170 11.11 7.80 16.97
N LEU A 171 10.05 8.64 17.09
CA LEU A 171 9.92 9.60 18.19
C LEU A 171 9.65 8.99 19.58
N LYS A 172 9.22 7.71 19.65
CA LYS A 172 9.01 7.00 20.92
C LYS A 172 10.30 6.40 21.47
N ASN A 173 11.22 5.98 20.61
CA ASN A 173 12.53 5.48 21.02
C ASN A 173 13.44 6.60 21.55
N ASP A 174 13.32 7.84 21.04
CA ASP A 174 14.11 8.98 21.53
C ASP A 174 13.74 9.43 22.98
N LYS A 175 12.71 8.84 23.59
CA LYS A 175 12.21 9.19 24.93
C LYS A 175 12.38 8.10 25.99
N SER A 176 13.06 7.00 25.65
CA SER A 176 13.50 5.94 26.57
C SER A 176 15.00 6.00 26.75
#